data_AF-A0A2M8CIY4-F1
#
_entry.id   AF-A0A2M8CIY4-F1
#
_cell.length_a   1.000
_cell.length_b   1.000
_cell.length_c   1.000
_cell.angle_alpha   90.00
_cell.angle_beta   90.00
_cell.angle_gamma   90.00
#
_symmetry.space_group_name_H-M   'P 1'
#
loop_
_entity.id
_entity.type
_entity.pdbx_description
1 polymer ?
#
loop_
_entity_poly.entity_id
_entity_poly.type
_entity_poly.pdbx_seq_one_letter_code
_entity_poly.pdbx_strand_id
1 'polypeptide(L)'
;MKNYLKLIFLIVALAAVKFAYPAQITADVAQTAGKNFLLSRNIPAVDFQLAETKTIDGQTLYYIFNTGSKGFVVVSADDQVLPVLAYSNESDWTAFSDTLHGNNVRGWMESYEKQILEVKTNDIPASEDIVSQWQLLLSGQFVRSTTTVVPQRWHTFSESVTRD
;
A
#
# COMPACT_ATOMS: atom_id res chain seq x y z
N MET A 1 14.46 -49.12 22.41
CA MET A 1 15.05 -47.77 22.55
C MET A 1 15.37 -47.08 21.23
N LYS A 2 15.89 -47.78 20.20
CA LYS A 2 16.30 -47.19 18.89
C LYS A 2 15.16 -46.58 18.05
N ASN A 3 13.93 -47.03 18.25
CA ASN A 3 12.75 -46.61 17.45
C ASN A 3 12.10 -45.33 18.00
N TYR A 4 12.23 -45.07 19.31
CA TYR A 4 11.71 -43.87 19.95
C TYR A 4 12.56 -42.63 19.62
N LEU A 5 13.87 -42.81 19.39
CA LEU A 5 14.77 -41.73 18.99
C LEU A 5 14.42 -41.18 17.60
N LYS A 6 14.05 -42.06 16.66
CA LYS A 6 13.55 -41.67 15.33
C LYS A 6 12.20 -40.95 15.41
N LEU A 7 11.32 -41.38 16.32
CA LEU A 7 10.02 -40.76 16.54
C LEU A 7 10.15 -39.35 17.12
N ILE A 8 11.07 -39.15 18.08
CA ILE A 8 11.39 -37.82 18.63
C ILE A 8 11.97 -36.91 17.55
N PHE A 9 12.86 -37.43 16.71
CA PHE A 9 13.43 -36.65 15.60
C PHE A 9 12.36 -36.22 14.56
N LEU A 10 11.37 -37.08 14.28
CA LEU A 10 10.26 -36.78 13.38
C LEU A 10 9.30 -35.72 13.95
N ILE A 11 9.04 -35.75 15.26
CA ILE A 11 8.18 -34.76 15.95
C ILE A 11 8.86 -33.39 16.00
N VAL A 12 10.17 -33.34 16.25
CA VAL A 12 10.94 -32.08 16.21
C VAL A 12 11.02 -31.50 14.80
N ALA A 13 11.10 -32.35 13.76
CA ALA A 13 11.08 -31.92 12.37
C ALA A 13 9.71 -31.36 11.94
N LEU A 14 8.59 -31.92 12.43
CA LEU A 14 7.24 -31.40 12.17
C LEU A 14 6.95 -30.09 12.92
N ALA A 15 7.56 -29.85 14.08
CA ALA A 15 7.39 -28.63 14.87
C ALA A 15 8.13 -27.40 14.29
N ALA A 16 8.97 -27.58 13.28
CA ALA A 16 9.69 -26.48 12.61
C ALA A 16 8.87 -25.78 11.52
N VAL A 17 7.63 -26.22 11.25
CA VAL A 17 6.73 -25.51 10.34
C VAL A 17 6.29 -24.22 11.04
N LYS A 18 6.94 -23.11 10.66
CA LYS A 18 6.51 -21.77 11.03
C LYS A 18 5.14 -21.55 10.41
N PHE A 19 4.09 -21.53 11.24
CA PHE A 19 2.81 -20.99 10.81
C PHE A 19 3.01 -19.48 10.60
N ALA A 20 3.19 -19.07 9.35
CA ALA A 20 3.07 -17.68 8.95
C ALA A 20 1.58 -17.36 8.95
N TYR A 21 1.03 -17.03 10.12
CA TYR A 21 -0.25 -16.34 10.15
C TYR A 21 -0.05 -14.99 9.44
N PRO A 22 -0.94 -14.58 8.52
CA PRO A 22 -0.90 -13.22 7.98
C PRO A 22 -0.94 -12.27 9.18
N ALA A 23 0.18 -11.61 9.43
CA ALA A 23 0.30 -10.73 10.57
C ALA A 23 -0.43 -9.45 10.18
N GLN A 24 -1.57 -9.18 10.80
CA GLN A 24 -2.25 -7.91 10.60
C GLN A 24 -1.24 -6.78 10.75
N ILE A 25 -1.16 -5.92 9.73
CA ILE A 25 -0.25 -4.80 9.73
C ILE A 25 -0.74 -3.81 10.77
N THR A 26 0.10 -3.52 11.76
CA THR A 26 -0.22 -2.53 12.79
C THR A 26 -0.12 -1.11 12.24
N ALA A 27 -0.74 -0.16 12.93
CA ALA A 27 -0.67 1.26 12.55
C ALA A 27 0.78 1.76 12.43
N ASP A 28 1.70 1.34 13.29
CA ASP A 28 3.11 1.76 13.25
C ASP A 28 3.85 1.23 12.01
N VAL A 29 3.57 -0.01 11.61
CA VAL A 29 4.14 -0.63 10.41
C VAL A 29 3.57 0.04 9.16
N ALA A 30 2.25 0.27 9.13
CA ALA A 30 1.61 1.02 8.07
C ALA A 30 2.13 2.46 7.98
N GLN A 31 2.37 3.11 9.11
CA GLN A 31 2.92 4.46 9.17
C GLN A 31 4.33 4.49 8.56
N THR A 32 5.16 3.50 8.87
CA THR A 32 6.50 3.37 8.29
C THR A 32 6.43 3.19 6.77
N ALA A 33 5.60 2.26 6.29
CA ALA A 33 5.42 2.00 4.87
C ALA A 33 4.90 3.24 4.11
N GLY A 34 3.88 3.92 4.66
CA GLY A 34 3.30 5.14 4.09
C GLY A 34 4.31 6.29 4.03
N LYS A 35 5.08 6.51 5.10
CA LYS A 35 6.12 7.53 5.13
C LYS A 35 7.21 7.25 4.08
N ASN A 36 7.69 6.01 4.00
CA ASN A 36 8.71 5.63 3.03
C ASN A 36 8.20 5.75 1.59
N PHE A 37 6.93 5.41 1.34
CA PHE A 37 6.30 5.64 0.05
C PHE A 37 6.31 7.12 -0.35
N LEU A 38 5.90 8.03 0.55
CA LEU A 38 5.89 9.47 0.27
C LEU A 38 7.31 10.01 0.01
N LEU A 39 8.28 9.60 0.82
CA LEU A 39 9.69 9.96 0.63
C LEU A 39 10.23 9.48 -0.73
N SER A 40 9.84 8.28 -1.18
CA SER A 40 10.22 7.76 -2.50
C SER A 40 9.71 8.61 -3.67
N ARG A 41 8.62 9.36 -3.43
CA ARG A 41 7.99 10.27 -4.40
C ARG A 41 8.41 11.73 -4.23
N ASN A 42 9.37 12.02 -3.34
CA ASN A 42 9.75 13.39 -2.93
C ASN A 42 8.58 14.21 -2.36
N ILE A 43 7.61 13.54 -1.73
CA ILE A 43 6.53 14.21 -1.01
C ILE A 43 6.96 14.34 0.46
N PRO A 44 7.05 15.56 1.02
CA PRO A 44 7.39 15.75 2.43
C PRO A 44 6.36 15.09 3.36
N ALA A 45 6.86 14.48 4.44
CA ALA A 45 6.05 13.88 5.49
C ALA A 45 6.55 14.40 6.86
N VAL A 46 6.40 15.71 7.06
CA VAL A 46 7.01 16.44 8.18
C VAL A 46 6.25 16.22 9.48
N ASP A 47 4.91 16.25 9.42
CA ASP A 47 4.03 15.99 10.55
C ASP A 47 3.06 14.85 10.18
N PHE A 48 3.65 13.66 10.04
CA PHE A 48 2.98 12.48 9.51
C PHE A 48 2.14 11.77 10.58
N GLN A 49 0.83 11.99 10.56
CA GLN A 49 -0.08 11.57 11.64
C GLN A 49 -1.24 10.71 11.14
N LEU A 50 -1.71 9.78 11.98
CA LEU A 50 -2.88 8.96 11.70
C LEU A 50 -4.14 9.84 11.69
N ALA A 51 -4.81 9.90 10.55
CA ALA A 51 -6.04 10.64 10.35
C ALA A 51 -7.28 9.75 10.55
N GLU A 52 -7.24 8.52 10.04
CA GLU A 52 -8.37 7.59 10.12
C GLU A 52 -7.91 6.13 10.14
N THR A 53 -8.67 5.28 10.82
CA THR A 53 -8.54 3.81 10.76
C THR A 53 -9.86 3.23 10.31
N LYS A 54 -9.87 2.55 9.15
CA LYS A 54 -11.07 1.87 8.67
C LYS A 54 -11.13 0.46 9.21
N THR A 55 -12.20 0.16 9.92
CA THR A 55 -12.49 -1.16 10.48
C THR A 55 -13.89 -1.61 10.07
N ILE A 56 -14.03 -2.87 9.66
CA ILE A 56 -15.32 -3.53 9.39
C ILE A 56 -15.32 -4.85 10.16
N ASP A 57 -16.38 -5.11 10.93
CA ASP A 57 -16.56 -6.33 11.73
C ASP A 57 -15.34 -6.69 12.61
N GLY A 58 -14.72 -5.67 13.22
CA GLY A 58 -13.53 -5.83 14.08
C GLY A 58 -12.23 -6.07 13.31
N GLN A 59 -12.26 -6.08 11.98
CA GLN A 59 -11.08 -6.19 11.14
C GLN A 59 -10.66 -4.84 10.61
N THR A 60 -9.46 -4.40 10.94
CA THR A 60 -8.88 -3.22 10.31
C THR A 60 -8.52 -3.55 8.86
N LEU A 61 -8.92 -2.67 7.95
CA LEU A 61 -8.73 -2.84 6.50
C LEU A 61 -7.62 -1.93 5.99
N TYR A 62 -7.59 -0.68 6.42
CA TYR A 62 -6.56 0.28 6.06
C TYR A 62 -6.48 1.43 7.05
N TYR A 63 -5.35 2.15 6.99
CA TYR A 63 -5.05 3.35 7.74
C TYR A 63 -4.89 4.52 6.77
N ILE A 64 -5.30 5.71 7.20
CA ILE A 64 -5.08 6.95 6.45
C ILE A 64 -4.20 7.86 7.28
N PHE A 65 -3.11 8.33 6.70
CA PHE A 65 -2.17 9.23 7.35
C PHE A 65 -2.07 10.55 6.58
N ASN A 66 -2.14 11.67 7.29
CA ASN A 66 -1.91 12.99 6.72
C ASN A 66 -0.43 13.34 6.75
N THR A 67 0.03 14.11 5.76
CA THR A 67 1.44 14.51 5.61
C THR A 67 1.86 15.69 6.48
N GLY A 68 0.89 16.47 6.97
CA GLY A 68 1.10 17.67 7.77
C GLY A 68 1.39 18.94 6.98
N SER A 69 1.55 18.83 5.65
CA SER A 69 1.83 19.96 4.76
C SER A 69 0.86 20.10 3.58
N LYS A 70 -0.26 19.36 3.60
CA LYS A 70 -1.23 19.07 2.53
C LYS A 70 -0.93 17.77 1.79
N GLY A 71 -1.71 16.75 2.11
CA GLY A 71 -1.68 15.45 1.45
C GLY A 71 -1.99 14.32 2.41
N PHE A 72 -2.35 13.17 1.87
CA PHE A 72 -2.55 11.95 2.63
C PHE A 72 -2.02 10.72 1.90
N VAL A 73 -1.87 9.62 2.63
CA VAL A 73 -1.63 8.28 2.08
C VAL A 73 -2.55 7.28 2.79
N VAL A 74 -3.15 6.39 2.00
CA VAL A 74 -3.98 5.27 2.45
C VAL A 74 -3.13 4.01 2.35
N VAL A 75 -2.91 3.36 3.49
CA VAL A 75 -2.04 2.20 3.62
C VAL A 75 -2.85 0.99 4.07
N SER A 76 -2.71 -0.15 3.40
CA SER A 76 -3.39 -1.40 3.76
C SER A 76 -3.00 -1.86 5.17
N ALA A 77 -3.95 -2.46 5.88
CA ALA A 77 -3.73 -3.12 7.17
C ALA A 77 -3.46 -4.64 7.02
N ASP A 78 -3.25 -5.10 5.79
CA ASP A 78 -3.04 -6.50 5.44
C ASP A 78 -1.90 -6.64 4.42
N ASP A 79 -0.96 -7.56 4.67
CA ASP A 79 0.20 -7.82 3.82
C ASP A 79 -0.12 -8.67 2.59
N GLN A 80 -1.32 -9.24 2.53
CA GLN A 80 -1.87 -9.90 1.34
C GLN A 80 -2.34 -8.92 0.26
N VAL A 81 -2.50 -7.64 0.61
CA VAL A 81 -2.98 -6.57 -0.28
C VAL A 81 -1.87 -5.56 -0.55
N LEU A 82 -1.97 -4.81 -1.64
CA LEU A 82 -1.05 -3.73 -1.98
C LEU A 82 -0.82 -2.78 -0.79
N PRO A 83 0.44 -2.39 -0.48
CA PRO A 83 0.73 -1.58 0.68
C PRO A 83 0.09 -0.20 0.63
N VAL A 84 0.11 0.46 -0.52
CA VAL A 84 -0.47 1.80 -0.69
C VAL A 84 -1.64 1.73 -1.65
N LEU A 85 -2.84 2.01 -1.13
CA LEU A 85 -4.09 1.94 -1.88
C LEU A 85 -4.39 3.26 -2.61
N ALA A 86 -4.01 4.39 -1.99
CA ALA A 86 -4.20 5.72 -2.54
C ALA A 86 -3.26 6.73 -1.87
N TYR A 87 -3.02 7.86 -2.53
CA TYR A 87 -2.36 9.02 -1.92
C TYR A 87 -2.75 10.30 -2.65
N SER A 88 -2.56 11.44 -1.98
CA SER A 88 -2.67 12.79 -2.56
C SER A 88 -1.61 13.68 -1.93
N ASN A 89 -1.09 14.63 -2.69
CA ASN A 89 -0.20 15.70 -2.23
C ASN A 89 -0.85 17.10 -2.32
N GLU A 90 -2.17 17.14 -2.55
CA GLU A 90 -2.90 18.39 -2.79
C GLU A 90 -3.71 18.84 -1.56
N SER A 91 -4.29 17.88 -0.84
CA SER A 91 -5.14 18.12 0.32
C SER A 91 -4.99 17.02 1.36
N ASP A 92 -5.10 17.39 2.62
CA ASP A 92 -5.17 16.41 3.72
C ASP A 92 -6.50 15.64 3.64
N TRP A 93 -6.48 14.42 4.18
CA TRP A 93 -7.69 13.67 4.42
C TRP A 93 -8.46 14.29 5.59
N THR A 94 -9.74 14.50 5.37
CA THR A 94 -10.72 14.76 6.43
C THR A 94 -11.72 13.61 6.37
N ALA A 95 -12.18 13.10 7.51
CA ALA A 95 -13.10 11.95 7.53
C ALA A 95 -14.33 12.21 6.64
N PHE A 96 -14.87 11.15 6.02
CA PHE A 96 -16.02 11.27 5.12
C PHE A 96 -17.19 12.01 5.79
N SER A 97 -17.58 13.14 5.20
CA SER A 97 -18.90 13.74 5.38
C SER A 97 -19.62 13.75 4.03
N ASP A 98 -20.95 13.83 4.05
CA ASP A 98 -21.78 13.87 2.84
C ASP A 98 -21.43 15.04 1.88
N THR A 99 -20.63 16.01 2.33
CA THR A 99 -20.28 17.21 1.55
C THR A 99 -18.82 17.30 1.13
N LEU A 100 -17.90 16.59 1.78
CA LEU A 100 -16.45 16.79 1.60
C LEU A 100 -15.82 15.89 0.55
N HIS A 101 -16.38 14.70 0.32
CA HIS A 101 -15.86 13.77 -0.67
C HIS A 101 -16.96 13.44 -1.67
N GLY A 102 -16.69 13.67 -2.96
CA GLY A 102 -17.62 13.29 -4.01
C GLY A 102 -17.97 11.80 -3.96
N ASN A 103 -19.14 11.43 -4.49
CA ASN A 103 -19.60 10.04 -4.54
C ASN A 103 -18.60 9.07 -5.19
N ASN A 104 -17.74 9.57 -6.07
CA ASN A 104 -16.67 8.82 -6.73
C ASN A 104 -15.60 8.36 -5.74
N VAL A 105 -15.11 9.23 -4.85
CA VAL A 105 -14.07 8.89 -3.86
C VAL A 105 -14.61 7.85 -2.89
N ARG A 106 -15.85 8.05 -2.41
CA ARG A 106 -16.55 7.07 -1.59
C ARG A 106 -16.64 5.70 -2.29
N GLY A 107 -17.08 5.68 -3.54
CA GLY A 107 -17.17 4.44 -4.33
C GLY A 107 -15.82 3.73 -4.48
N TRP A 108 -14.72 4.46 -4.70
CA TRP A 108 -13.38 3.86 -4.75
C TRP A 108 -12.95 3.26 -3.41
N MET A 109 -13.19 3.95 -2.29
CA MET A 109 -12.87 3.42 -0.97
C MET A 109 -13.70 2.18 -0.65
N GLU A 110 -15.00 2.18 -0.96
CA GLU A 110 -15.87 1.00 -0.84
C GLU A 110 -15.40 -0.18 -1.72
N SER A 111 -14.86 0.10 -2.91
CA SER A 111 -14.25 -0.92 -3.76
C SER A 111 -13.00 -1.53 -3.13
N TYR A 112 -12.16 -0.74 -2.45
CA TYR A 112 -11.02 -1.28 -1.71
C TYR A 112 -11.47 -2.11 -0.52
N GLU A 113 -12.48 -1.66 0.23
CA GLU A 113 -13.04 -2.42 1.36
C GLU A 113 -13.51 -3.81 0.92
N LYS A 114 -14.25 -3.89 -0.20
CA LYS A 114 -14.70 -5.16 -0.79
C LYS A 114 -13.54 -6.07 -1.17
N GLN A 115 -12.53 -5.55 -1.86
CA GLN A 115 -11.37 -6.33 -2.29
C GLN A 115 -10.55 -6.86 -1.10
N ILE A 116 -10.30 -6.02 -0.09
CA ILE A 116 -9.55 -6.44 1.11
C ILE A 116 -10.32 -7.54 1.85
N LEU A 117 -11.64 -7.36 2.03
CA LEU A 117 -12.48 -8.37 2.67
C LEU A 117 -12.51 -9.68 1.87
N GLU A 118 -12.54 -9.61 0.53
CA GLU A 118 -12.49 -10.80 -0.33
C GLU A 118 -11.17 -11.56 -0.19
N VAL A 119 -10.04 -10.85 -0.19
CA VAL A 119 -8.71 -11.45 0.03
C VAL A 119 -8.65 -12.15 1.38
N LYS A 120 -9.11 -11.49 2.45
CA LYS A 120 -9.09 -12.04 3.81
C LYS A 120 -10.05 -13.20 4.00
N THR A 121 -11.25 -13.12 3.41
CA THR A 121 -12.29 -14.16 3.56
C THR A 121 -11.90 -15.45 2.84
N ASN A 122 -11.20 -15.33 1.70
CA ASN A 122 -10.80 -16.47 0.89
C ASN A 122 -9.34 -16.90 1.11
N ASP A 123 -8.62 -16.26 2.05
CA ASP A 123 -7.20 -16.48 2.34
C ASP A 123 -6.34 -16.47 1.06
N ILE A 124 -6.56 -15.46 0.22
CA ILE A 124 -5.87 -15.33 -1.06
C ILE A 124 -4.42 -14.91 -0.77
N PRO A 125 -3.41 -15.71 -1.19
CA PRO A 125 -2.02 -15.36 -0.93
C PRO A 125 -1.59 -14.13 -1.73
N ALA A 126 -0.71 -13.32 -1.13
CA ALA A 126 -0.04 -12.22 -1.82
C ALA A 126 0.72 -12.71 -3.06
N SER A 127 0.66 -11.96 -4.15
CA SER A 127 1.58 -12.19 -5.27
C SER A 127 3.02 -11.78 -4.90
N GLU A 128 4.02 -12.30 -5.63
CA GLU A 128 5.43 -11.92 -5.43
C GLU A 128 5.64 -10.41 -5.54
N ASP A 129 4.88 -9.73 -6.41
CA ASP A 129 4.91 -8.28 -6.57
C ASP A 129 4.41 -7.54 -5.32
N ILE A 130 3.34 -8.03 -4.68
CA ILE A 130 2.82 -7.43 -3.44
C ILE A 130 3.83 -7.61 -2.31
N VAL A 131 4.36 -8.83 -2.17
CA VAL A 131 5.41 -9.13 -1.18
C VAL A 131 6.63 -8.24 -1.36
N SER A 132 7.08 -8.08 -2.62
CA SER A 132 8.24 -7.24 -2.95
C SER A 132 7.98 -5.75 -2.64
N GLN A 133 6.77 -5.25 -2.89
CA GLN A 133 6.41 -3.87 -2.57
C GLN A 133 6.40 -3.62 -1.06
N TRP A 134 5.85 -4.52 -0.26
CA TRP A 134 5.92 -4.43 1.20
C TRP A 134 7.37 -4.44 1.69
N GLN A 135 8.20 -5.36 1.20
CA GLN A 135 9.62 -5.43 1.57
C GLN A 135 10.37 -4.15 1.17
N LEU A 136 10.12 -3.60 -0.01
CA LEU A 136 10.72 -2.36 -0.49
C LEU A 136 10.38 -1.18 0.43
N LEU A 137 9.10 -1.02 0.79
CA LEU A 137 8.64 0.07 1.63
C LEU A 137 9.11 -0.09 3.07
N LEU A 138 9.15 -1.30 3.63
CA LEU A 138 9.57 -1.54 5.00
C LEU A 138 11.10 -1.49 5.19
N SER A 139 11.87 -1.87 4.16
CA SER A 139 13.33 -1.75 4.18
C SER A 139 13.83 -0.31 4.00
N GLY A 140 12.97 0.59 3.50
CA GLY A 140 13.33 1.96 3.15
C GLY A 140 14.27 2.06 1.93
N GLN A 141 14.46 0.97 1.18
CA GLN A 141 15.38 0.90 0.04
C GLN A 141 14.67 1.28 -1.28
N PHE A 142 14.02 2.43 -1.35
CA PHE A 142 13.37 2.86 -2.57
C PHE A 142 14.37 3.43 -3.59
N VAL A 143 14.39 2.85 -4.80
CA VAL A 143 15.11 3.42 -5.94
C VAL A 143 14.39 4.70 -6.36
N ARG A 144 15.08 5.83 -6.36
CA ARG A 144 14.51 7.10 -6.84
C ARG A 144 14.13 6.93 -8.32
N SER A 145 12.84 6.98 -8.63
CA SER A 145 12.37 7.04 -10.01
C SER A 145 12.78 8.38 -10.61
N THR A 146 13.98 8.46 -11.18
CA THR A 146 14.31 9.48 -12.17
C THR A 146 13.62 9.09 -13.46
N THR A 147 12.30 9.28 -13.52
CA THR A 147 11.60 9.25 -14.80
C THR A 147 12.04 10.51 -15.54
N THR A 148 13.14 10.42 -16.28
CA THR A 148 13.35 11.30 -17.43
C THR A 148 12.20 11.01 -18.38
N VAL A 149 11.11 11.75 -18.23
CA VAL A 149 10.06 11.79 -19.24
C VAL A 149 10.75 12.41 -20.45
N VAL A 150 11.17 11.57 -21.40
CA VAL A 150 11.64 12.04 -22.69
C VAL A 150 10.45 12.78 -23.31
N PRO A 151 10.54 14.10 -23.56
CA PRO A 151 9.45 14.80 -24.22
C PRO A 151 9.19 14.11 -25.55
N GLN A 152 7.96 13.65 -25.78
CA GLN A 152 7.58 13.21 -27.12
C GLN A 152 7.82 14.37 -28.06
N ARG A 153 8.78 14.17 -28.97
CA ARG A 153 9.23 15.12 -29.98
C ARG A 153 8.02 15.45 -30.88
N TRP A 154 7.39 16.60 -30.66
CA TRP A 154 6.43 17.14 -31.62
C TRP A 154 7.16 17.36 -32.94
N HIS A 155 6.76 16.65 -33.99
CA HIS A 155 7.16 17.04 -35.34
C HIS A 155 6.43 18.34 -35.67
N THR A 156 7.17 19.45 -35.73
CA THR A 156 6.66 20.73 -36.23
C THR A 156 6.20 20.54 -37.67
N PHE A 157 4.89 20.68 -37.93
CA PHE A 157 4.36 20.67 -39.29
C PHE A 157 4.77 22.01 -39.95
N SER A 158 5.71 21.94 -40.87
CA SER A 158 6.12 23.05 -41.73
C SER A 158 5.20 23.08 -42.94
N GLU A 159 4.17 23.92 -42.92
CA GLU A 159 3.38 24.20 -44.11
C GLU A 159 4.02 25.36 -44.87
N SER A 160 4.79 25.05 -45.91
CA SER A 160 5.18 26.01 -46.93
C SER A 160 4.07 26.06 -47.99
N VAL A 161 3.14 27.00 -47.88
CA VAL A 161 2.24 27.34 -48.97
C VAL A 161 2.65 28.69 -49.53
N THR A 162 3.23 28.63 -50.72
CA THR A 162 3.58 29.75 -51.58
C THR A 162 2.33 30.51 -51.99
N ARG A 163 2.43 31.84 -51.99
CA ARG A 163 1.46 32.76 -52.60
C ARG A 163 1.57 32.62 -54.12
N ASP A 164 0.43 32.46 -54.79
CA ASP A 164 0.18 32.95 -56.14
C ASP A 164 -1.19 33.65 -56.15
#